data_AF-A0A963DNN6-F1
#
_entry.id   AF-A0A963DNN6-F1
#
_cell.length_a   1.000
_cell.length_b   1.000
_cell.length_c   1.000
_cell.angle_alpha   90.00
_cell.angle_beta   90.00
_cell.angle_gamma   90.00
#
_symmetry.space_group_name_H-M   'P 1'
#
loop_
_entity.id
_entity.type
_entity.pdbx_description
1 polymer ?
#
loop_
_entity_poly.entity_id
_entity_poly.type
_entity_poly.pdbx_seq_one_letter_code
_entity_poly.pdbx_strand_id
1 'polypeptide(L)'
;MRYHDGSLVRLGDLVDVPIPSGTGRGRVVMLGDTYEHSDIDPSFLHWVKSEKVLRPTAIVIEWVEENPFAHDDPNCAPVGSYMFTDVDEWVLRAV
;
A
#
# COMPACT_ATOMS: atom_id res chain seq x y z
N MET A 1 4.33 -3.43 12.95
CA MET A 1 2.93 -3.84 12.65
C MET A 1 2.82 -5.35 12.35
N ARG A 2 1.64 -5.95 12.50
CA ARG A 2 1.36 -7.38 12.22
C ARG A 2 0.05 -7.52 11.44
N TYR A 3 -0.03 -8.54 10.59
CA TYR A 3 -1.27 -9.00 9.97
C TYR A 3 -2.19 -9.63 11.03
N HIS A 4 -3.46 -9.87 10.66
CA HIS A 4 -4.45 -10.51 11.53
C HIS A 4 -4.08 -11.93 11.96
N ASP A 5 -3.31 -12.67 11.15
CA ASP A 5 -2.77 -13.99 11.49
C ASP A 5 -1.61 -13.94 12.51
N GLY A 6 -1.20 -12.74 12.93
CA GLY A 6 -0.08 -12.50 13.84
C GLY A 6 1.29 -12.44 13.15
N SER A 7 1.37 -12.72 11.85
CA SER A 7 2.59 -12.58 11.05
C SER A 7 3.07 -11.12 11.06
N LEU A 8 4.38 -10.91 11.13
CA LEU A 8 4.95 -9.57 11.01
C LEU A 8 4.80 -9.08 9.57
N VAL A 9 4.31 -7.86 9.38
CA VAL A 9 4.30 -7.21 8.07
C VAL A 9 5.72 -6.81 7.71
N ARG A 10 6.15 -7.13 6.49
CA ARG A 10 7.48 -6.81 5.98
C ARG A 10 7.38 -6.10 4.63
N LEU A 11 8.37 -5.26 4.36
CA LEU A 11 8.56 -4.74 3.01
C LEU A 11 8.79 -5.90 2.04
N GLY A 12 8.16 -5.80 0.88
CA GLY A 12 8.17 -6.84 -0.14
C GLY A 12 7.13 -7.94 0.04
N ASP A 13 6.40 -8.01 1.16
CA ASP A 13 5.30 -8.97 1.32
C ASP A 13 4.27 -8.76 0.21
N LEU A 14 3.80 -9.85 -0.38
CA LEU A 14 2.67 -9.83 -1.30
C LEU A 14 1.37 -9.91 -0.51
N VAL A 15 0.42 -9.07 -0.88
CA VAL A 15 -0.91 -9.03 -0.27
C VAL A 15 -1.99 -9.07 -1.33
N ASP A 16 -3.06 -9.76 -0.99
CA ASP A 16 -4.29 -9.82 -1.76
C ASP A 16 -5.28 -8.81 -1.16
N VAL A 17 -5.81 -7.93 -2.02
CA VAL A 17 -6.73 -6.85 -1.68
C VAL A 17 -8.05 -7.05 -2.43
N PRO A 18 -9.19 -7.11 -1.74
CA PRO A 18 -10.50 -7.13 -2.37
C PRO A 18 -10.73 -5.89 -3.23
N ILE A 19 -11.09 -6.11 -4.49
CA ILE A 19 -11.44 -5.06 -5.45
C ILE A 19 -12.80 -5.39 -6.10
N PRO A 20 -13.50 -4.43 -6.71
CA PRO A 20 -14.84 -4.70 -7.28
C PRO A 20 -14.89 -5.85 -8.28
N SER A 21 -13.80 -6.10 -9.02
CA SER A 21 -13.66 -7.18 -10.00
C SER A 21 -13.17 -8.51 -9.42
N GLY A 22 -12.88 -8.59 -8.11
CA GLY A 22 -12.35 -9.78 -7.45
C GLY A 22 -11.26 -9.44 -6.46
N THR A 23 -10.04 -9.89 -6.73
CA THR A 23 -8.88 -9.68 -5.86
C THR A 23 -7.74 -9.11 -6.67
N GLY A 24 -7.22 -7.96 -6.24
CA GLY A 24 -6.00 -7.37 -6.78
C GLY A 24 -4.81 -7.74 -5.90
N ARG A 25 -3.63 -7.88 -6.51
CA ARG A 25 -2.41 -8.20 -5.78
C ARG A 25 -1.49 -6.99 -5.68
N GLY A 26 -1.04 -6.71 -4.46
CA GLY A 26 -0.09 -5.65 -4.16
C GLY A 26 1.17 -6.16 -3.47
N ARG A 27 2.24 -5.39 -3.53
CA ARG A 27 3.47 -5.57 -2.76
C ARG A 27 3.57 -4.47 -1.71
N VAL A 28 3.84 -4.80 -0.46
CA VAL A 28 4.08 -3.82 0.60
C VAL A 28 5.37 -3.06 0.31
N VAL A 29 5.27 -1.74 0.13
CA VAL A 29 6.41 -0.87 -0.19
C VAL A 29 6.69 0.18 0.89
N MET A 30 5.76 0.45 1.81
CA MET A 30 6.00 1.27 3.00
C MET A 30 5.19 0.82 4.21
N LEU A 31 5.79 0.91 5.39
CA LEU A 31 5.13 0.68 6.68
C LEU A 31 4.81 2.03 7.36
N GLY A 32 3.57 2.22 7.80
CA GLY A 32 3.13 3.48 8.40
C GLY A 32 3.63 3.73 9.81
N ASP A 33 3.98 2.70 10.57
CA ASP A 33 4.49 2.83 11.93
C ASP A 33 5.92 3.39 11.98
N THR A 34 6.77 2.98 11.03
CA THR A 34 8.19 3.36 10.97
C THR A 34 8.54 4.27 9.80
N TYR A 35 7.67 4.40 8.79
CA TYR A 35 7.98 5.00 7.49
C TYR A 35 9.14 4.30 6.76
N GLU A 36 9.49 3.08 7.15
CA GLU A 36 10.41 2.23 6.39
C GLU A 36 9.80 1.91 5.02
N HIS A 37 10.60 1.95 3.95
CA HIS A 37 10.13 1.81 2.58
C HIS A 37 11.20 1.21 1.65
N SER A 38 10.76 0.60 0.56
CA SER A 38 11.63 0.06 -0.51
C SER A 38 11.05 0.39 -1.88
N ASP A 39 11.90 0.77 -2.83
CA ASP A 39 11.57 0.92 -4.26
C ASP A 39 10.31 1.77 -4.54
N ILE A 40 10.16 2.87 -3.82
CA ILE A 40 9.06 3.83 -4.01
C ILE A 40 9.53 5.01 -4.88
N ASP A 41 8.67 5.47 -5.78
CA ASP A 41 8.88 6.69 -6.53
C ASP A 41 9.23 7.89 -5.61
N PRO A 42 10.35 8.58 -5.85
CA PRO A 42 10.80 9.66 -4.97
C PRO A 42 9.80 10.81 -4.80
N SER A 43 9.00 11.12 -5.83
CA SER A 43 8.02 12.21 -5.78
C SER A 43 6.84 11.81 -4.89
N PHE A 44 6.34 10.58 -5.04
CA PHE A 44 5.32 10.02 -4.17
C PHE A 44 5.81 9.94 -2.71
N LEU A 45 7.02 9.43 -2.48
CA LEU A 45 7.64 9.36 -1.16
C LEU A 45 7.74 10.74 -0.50
N HIS A 46 8.16 11.75 -1.27
CA HIS A 46 8.25 13.13 -0.77
C HIS A 46 6.88 13.65 -0.33
N TRP A 47 5.85 13.44 -1.16
CA TRP A 47 4.48 13.83 -0.85
C TRP A 47 3.93 13.13 0.40
N VAL A 48 4.11 11.81 0.52
CA VAL A 48 3.64 11.06 1.70
C VAL A 48 4.25 11.60 2.99
N LYS A 49 5.54 11.97 2.95
CA LYS A 49 6.26 12.52 4.11
C LYS A 49 5.90 13.97 4.40
N SER A 50 5.64 14.80 3.38
CA SER A 50 5.27 16.20 3.58
C SER A 50 3.87 16.34 4.17
N GLU A 51 2.91 15.61 3.61
CA GLU A 51 1.50 15.69 4.00
C GLU A 51 1.16 14.81 5.21
N LYS A 52 2.07 13.92 5.63
CA LYS A 52 1.88 12.98 6.76
C LYS A 52 0.57 12.19 6.68
N VAL A 53 0.22 11.78 5.47
CA VAL A 53 -1.05 11.10 5.17
C VAL A 53 -1.12 9.66 5.65
N LEU A 54 0.03 9.03 5.93
CA LEU A 54 0.10 7.63 6.31
C LEU A 54 0.00 7.45 7.83
N ARG A 55 -1.07 6.78 8.26
CA ARG A 55 -1.32 6.43 9.67
C ARG A 55 -0.39 5.30 10.13
N PRO A 56 -0.08 5.19 11.44
CA PRO A 56 0.79 4.12 11.96
C PRO A 56 0.28 2.68 11.71
N THR A 57 -1.03 2.50 11.54
CA THR A 57 -1.67 1.21 11.26
C THR A 57 -1.69 0.85 9.79
N ALA A 58 -1.33 1.79 8.92
CA ALA A 58 -1.46 1.65 7.48
C ALA A 58 -0.16 1.22 6.82
N ILE A 59 -0.29 0.61 5.65
CA ILE A 59 0.77 0.33 4.70
C ILE A 59 0.51 1.07 3.40
N VAL A 60 1.58 1.25 2.62
CA VAL A 60 1.48 1.51 1.19
C VAL A 60 1.80 0.22 0.46
N ILE A 61 0.93 -0.14 -0.49
CA ILE A 61 1.19 -1.20 -1.44
C ILE A 61 1.43 -0.62 -2.83
N GLU A 62 2.22 -1.30 -3.63
CA GLU A 62 2.30 -1.13 -5.09
C GLU A 62 1.58 -2.30 -5.76
N TRP A 63 0.60 -2.04 -6.63
CA TRP A 63 -0.06 -3.06 -7.42
C TRP A 63 0.95 -3.81 -8.28
N VAL A 64 0.94 -5.14 -8.19
CA VAL A 64 1.79 -6.03 -8.99
C VAL A 64 1.26 -6.15 -10.42
N GLU A 65 -0.05 -6.06 -10.56
CA GLU A 65 -0.78 -6.08 -11.83
C GLU A 65 -1.28 -4.66 -12.18
N GLU A 66 -2.22 -4.56 -13.13
CA GLU A 66 -2.86 -3.29 -13.47
C GLU A 66 -3.54 -2.69 -12.24
N ASN A 67 -3.29 -1.40 -11.98
CA ASN A 67 -3.94 -0.68 -10.90
C ASN A 67 -5.44 -0.55 -11.21
N PRO A 68 -6.33 -1.21 -10.46
CA PRO A 68 -7.77 -1.19 -10.75
C PRO A 68 -8.42 0.17 -10.42
N PHE A 69 -7.68 1.06 -9.76
CA PHE A 69 -8.10 2.40 -9.38
C PHE A 69 -7.32 3.50 -10.11
N ALA A 70 -6.64 3.17 -11.21
CA ALA A 70 -5.94 4.16 -12.02
C ALA A 70 -6.90 5.29 -12.45
N HIS A 71 -6.45 6.53 -12.27
CA HIS A 71 -7.20 7.73 -12.64
C HIS A 71 -6.25 8.85 -13.06
N ASP A 72 -6.74 9.81 -13.86
CA ASP A 72 -6.00 11.01 -14.25
C ASP A 72 -6.45 12.27 -13.49
N ASP A 73 -7.24 12.12 -12.41
CA ASP A 73 -7.71 13.26 -11.61
C ASP A 73 -6.55 13.92 -10.82
N PRO A 74 -6.21 15.20 -11.10
CA PRO A 74 -5.13 15.90 -10.40
C PRO A 74 -5.43 16.24 -8.93
N ASN A 75 -6.68 16.07 -8.47
CA ASN A 75 -7.07 16.27 -7.07
C ASN A 75 -6.89 15.01 -6.22
N CYS A 76 -6.58 13.88 -6.85
CA CYS A 76 -6.30 12.63 -6.17
C CYS A 76 -4.78 12.40 -6.06
N ALA A 77 -4.37 11.38 -5.30
CA ALA A 77 -2.96 11.10 -5.09
C ALA A 77 -2.22 10.87 -6.43
N PRO A 78 -0.98 11.38 -6.58
CA PRO A 78 -0.26 11.35 -7.83
C PRO A 78 -0.14 9.93 -8.37
N VAL A 79 -0.50 9.80 -9.65
CA VAL A 79 -0.80 8.57 -10.38
C VAL A 79 0.41 7.65 -10.40
N GLY A 80 0.44 6.73 -9.45
CA GLY A 80 1.30 5.56 -9.46
C GLY A 80 0.45 4.31 -9.26
N SER A 81 1.10 3.15 -9.24
CA SER A 81 0.45 1.89 -8.86
C SER A 81 0.27 1.78 -7.35
N TYR A 82 0.21 2.87 -6.59
CA TYR A 82 0.21 2.84 -5.12
C TYR A 82 -1.19 2.93 -4.50
N MET A 83 -1.40 2.22 -3.39
CA MET A 83 -2.61 2.31 -2.57
C MET A 83 -2.25 2.37 -1.09
N PHE A 84 -3.00 3.18 -0.34
CA PHE A 84 -2.97 3.20 1.13
C PHE A 84 -4.04 2.26 1.67
N THR A 85 -3.67 1.41 2.62
CA THR A 85 -4.65 0.58 3.33
C THR A 85 -4.22 0.34 4.76
N ASP A 86 -5.18 0.23 5.68
CA ASP A 86 -4.87 -0.32 7.00
C ASP A 86 -4.49 -1.79 6.85
N VAL A 87 -3.62 -2.26 7.73
CA VAL A 87 -3.38 -3.69 7.89
C VAL A 87 -4.54 -4.24 8.72
N ASP A 88 -5.62 -4.62 8.04
CA ASP A 88 -6.85 -5.13 8.64
C ASP A 88 -7.31 -6.46 8.01
N GLU A 89 -8.53 -6.90 8.31
CA GLU A 89 -9.11 -8.18 7.90
C GLU A 89 -9.13 -8.36 6.37
N TRP A 90 -9.13 -7.26 5.62
CA TRP A 90 -9.26 -7.27 4.17
C TRP A 90 -7.92 -7.43 3.46
N VAL A 91 -6.80 -7.16 4.13
CA VAL A 91 -5.47 -7.33 3.55
C VAL A 91 -4.92 -8.69 3.95
N LEU A 92 -4.96 -9.64 3.02
CA LEU A 92 -4.49 -10.99 3.25
C LEU A 92 -3.06 -11.15 2.74
N ARG A 93 -2.16 -11.63 3.58
CA ARG A 93 -0.81 -12.00 3.16
C ARG A 93 -0.90 -13.18 2.18
N ALA A 94 -0.39 -13.01 0.97
CA ALA A 94 -0.28 -14.10 0.00
C ALA A 94 0.84 -15.05 0.44
N VAL A 95 0.54 -16.36 0.48
CA VAL A 95 1.47 -17.43 0.88
C VAL A 95 2.18 -18.00 -0.34
#